data_AF-A0A7S4G6L1-F1
#
_entry.id   AF-A0A7S4G6L1-F1
#
_cell.length_a   1.000
_cell.length_b   1.000
_cell.length_c   1.000
_cell.angle_alpha   90.00
_cell.angle_beta   90.00
_cell.angle_gamma   90.00
#
_symmetry.space_group_name_H-M   'P 1'
#
loop_
_entity.id
_entity.type
_entity.pdbx_description
1 polymer ?
#
loop_
_entity_poly.entity_id
_entity_poly.type
_entity_poly.pdbx_seq_one_letter_code
_entity_poly.pdbx_strand_id
1 'polypeptide(L)'
;VKGVLLDIKPHLKQGAIIYIMPGQGGVDFIVKEVLGEECRSGKVSVAGIIPMPLNCRIEEFGKKVQLKAFKASYDLAAIPARDAPKCAFALSELLAGRPVHPIGNYVGIALHASNPNIHPGRLYGLFGDYKPGKIYPENPLFYETWNDKSSEWCQKISDERVKIWKTICEKVPGTGEPNQVPGLKQYIESIYAGQIHNTSSLSTVFNTNDGFKGFFSPMKKEGDGWVPDFQSRYFTEDFPEGFCMYKGIADLAGVETPTIDLILTHFQNLMGKEYIKNGKLAGKDVGETKSPQRFGLHSLEQLLKD
;
A
#
# COMPACT_ATOMS: atom_id res chain seq x y z
N VAL A 1 -11.57 -7.41 6.76
CA VAL A 1 -11.06 -7.04 8.11
C VAL A 1 -12.19 -6.89 9.12
N LYS A 2 -13.09 -5.89 9.00
CA LYS A 2 -14.14 -5.61 10.00
C LYS A 2 -14.95 -6.83 10.44
N GLY A 3 -15.53 -7.59 9.50
CA GLY A 3 -16.32 -8.80 9.81
C GLY A 3 -15.51 -9.82 10.63
N VAL A 4 -14.29 -10.14 10.17
CA VAL A 4 -13.39 -11.05 10.89
C VAL A 4 -13.08 -10.56 12.31
N LEU A 5 -12.83 -9.26 12.49
CA LEU A 5 -12.57 -8.71 13.83
C LEU A 5 -13.79 -8.83 14.75
N LEU A 6 -15.01 -8.62 14.23
CA LEU A 6 -16.24 -8.81 14.99
C LEU A 6 -16.43 -10.28 15.41
N ASP A 7 -16.17 -11.20 14.49
CA ASP A 7 -16.34 -12.64 14.74
C ASP A 7 -15.35 -13.17 15.78
N ILE A 8 -14.09 -12.70 15.76
CA ILE A 8 -13.08 -13.16 16.74
C ILE A 8 -13.17 -12.44 18.08
N LYS A 9 -13.75 -11.22 18.13
CA LYS A 9 -13.82 -10.37 19.33
C LYS A 9 -14.25 -11.12 20.62
N PRO A 10 -15.35 -11.90 20.64
CA PRO A 10 -15.78 -12.61 21.85
C PRO A 10 -14.82 -13.72 22.30
N HIS A 11 -13.90 -14.15 21.44
CA HIS A 11 -12.96 -15.24 21.69
C HIS A 11 -11.54 -14.76 22.04
N LEU A 12 -11.29 -13.45 22.02
CA LEU A 12 -9.98 -12.87 22.30
C LEU A 12 -9.58 -13.08 23.77
N LYS A 13 -8.36 -13.58 23.97
CA LYS A 13 -7.73 -13.80 25.28
C LYS A 13 -6.77 -12.67 25.63
N GLN A 14 -6.52 -12.50 26.93
CA GLN A 14 -5.53 -11.53 27.44
C GLN A 14 -4.15 -11.80 26.82
N GLY A 15 -3.53 -10.77 26.27
CA GLY A 15 -2.21 -10.83 25.64
C GLY A 15 -2.22 -11.29 24.17
N ALA A 16 -3.38 -11.49 23.55
CA ALA A 16 -3.43 -11.88 22.15
C ALA A 16 -2.88 -10.78 21.22
N ILE A 17 -2.10 -11.19 20.21
CA ILE A 17 -1.61 -10.30 19.15
C ILE A 17 -2.32 -10.69 17.85
N ILE A 18 -2.96 -9.72 17.20
CA ILE A 18 -3.60 -9.89 15.89
C ILE A 18 -2.70 -9.24 14.84
N TYR A 19 -2.20 -10.02 13.89
CA TYR A 19 -1.45 -9.51 12.75
C TYR A 19 -2.34 -9.34 11.53
N ILE A 20 -2.26 -8.17 10.88
CA ILE A 20 -2.94 -7.87 9.61
C ILE A 20 -1.89 -7.75 8.50
N MET A 21 -2.00 -8.63 7.50
CA MET A 21 -0.99 -8.83 6.47
C MET A 21 -1.66 -8.87 5.08
N PRO A 22 -1.49 -7.83 4.24
CA PRO A 22 -0.78 -6.59 4.50
C PRO A 22 -1.58 -5.68 5.44
N GLY A 23 -0.88 -4.80 6.17
CA GLY A 23 -1.47 -3.84 7.10
C GLY A 23 -2.10 -2.61 6.44
N GLN A 24 -1.92 -2.41 5.13
CA GLN A 24 -2.45 -1.24 4.42
C GLN A 24 -3.99 -1.23 4.31
N GLY A 25 -4.56 -0.04 4.06
CA GLY A 25 -5.99 0.13 3.81
C GLY A 25 -6.84 0.41 5.07
N GLY A 26 -6.46 1.41 5.88
CA GLY A 26 -7.33 1.96 6.93
C GLY A 26 -7.72 0.96 8.02
N VAL A 27 -6.86 -0.03 8.26
CA VAL A 27 -7.06 -1.08 9.25
C VAL A 27 -7.14 -0.50 10.65
N ASP A 28 -6.36 0.54 10.94
CA ASP A 28 -6.39 1.26 12.19
C ASP A 28 -7.75 1.87 12.51
N PHE A 29 -8.43 2.44 11.52
CA PHE A 29 -9.78 2.97 11.69
C PHE A 29 -10.77 1.85 12.07
N ILE A 30 -10.67 0.71 11.40
CA ILE A 30 -11.51 -0.46 11.67
C ILE A 30 -11.21 -1.05 13.05
N VAL A 31 -9.93 -1.12 13.45
CA VAL A 31 -9.52 -1.63 14.76
C VAL A 31 -10.01 -0.72 15.87
N LYS A 32 -9.87 0.61 15.72
CA LYS A 32 -10.39 1.58 16.70
C LYS A 32 -11.90 1.46 16.88
N GLU A 33 -12.63 1.22 15.79
CA GLU A 33 -14.08 0.99 15.82
C GLU A 33 -14.46 -0.33 16.52
N VAL A 34 -13.78 -1.43 16.18
CA VAL A 34 -14.21 -2.78 16.60
C VAL A 34 -13.58 -3.24 17.91
N LEU A 35 -12.28 -3.00 18.08
CA LEU A 35 -11.44 -3.52 19.18
C LEU A 35 -10.79 -2.42 20.03
N GLY A 36 -11.25 -1.17 19.91
CA GLY A 36 -10.61 -0.03 20.57
C GLY A 36 -10.53 -0.16 22.09
N GLU A 37 -11.54 -0.73 22.75
CA GLU A 37 -11.53 -0.96 24.20
C GLU A 37 -10.59 -2.09 24.60
N GLU A 38 -10.55 -3.19 23.85
CA GLU A 38 -9.63 -4.30 24.07
C GLU A 38 -8.17 -3.88 23.88
N CYS A 39 -7.90 -2.99 22.91
CA CYS A 39 -6.57 -2.40 22.72
C CYS A 39 -6.21 -1.45 23.89
N ARG A 40 -7.12 -0.55 24.29
CA ARG A 40 -6.87 0.42 25.37
C ARG A 40 -6.67 -0.24 26.74
N SER A 41 -7.47 -1.26 27.05
CA SER A 41 -7.32 -2.06 28.28
C SER A 41 -6.05 -2.92 28.29
N GLY A 42 -5.34 -3.03 27.17
CA GLY A 42 -4.19 -3.91 27.03
C GLY A 42 -4.56 -5.38 26.93
N LYS A 43 -5.84 -5.71 26.66
CA LYS A 43 -6.28 -7.08 26.43
C LYS A 43 -5.67 -7.66 25.17
N VAL A 44 -5.62 -6.88 24.09
CA VAL A 44 -5.05 -7.31 22.80
C VAL A 44 -4.20 -6.22 22.18
N SER A 45 -3.30 -6.63 21.28
CA SER A 45 -2.56 -5.73 20.39
C SER A 45 -2.90 -6.08 18.95
N VAL A 46 -3.14 -5.07 18.10
CA VAL A 46 -3.29 -5.29 16.65
C VAL A 46 -2.10 -4.67 15.94
N ALA A 47 -1.49 -5.41 15.01
CA ALA A 47 -0.31 -4.96 14.28
C ALA A 47 -0.47 -5.12 12.77
N GLY A 48 -0.24 -4.04 12.04
CA GLY A 48 -0.21 -4.01 10.58
C GLY A 48 1.21 -4.17 10.06
N ILE A 49 1.37 -5.00 9.04
CA ILE A 49 2.70 -5.36 8.51
C ILE A 49 2.79 -5.02 7.03
N ILE A 50 3.95 -4.53 6.61
CA ILE A 50 4.24 -4.31 5.20
C ILE A 50 5.71 -4.69 4.90
N PRO A 51 6.01 -5.32 3.75
CA PRO A 51 5.09 -5.92 2.77
C PRO A 51 4.41 -7.19 3.30
N MET A 52 3.55 -7.82 2.49
CA MET A 52 3.17 -9.22 2.75
C MET A 52 4.42 -10.13 2.76
N PRO A 53 4.54 -11.11 3.67
CA PRO A 53 5.72 -11.97 3.76
C PRO A 53 6.00 -12.82 2.54
N LEU A 54 4.94 -13.34 1.91
CA LEU A 54 5.05 -14.35 0.87
C LEU A 54 4.43 -13.83 -0.42
N ASN A 55 5.17 -13.92 -1.52
CA ASN A 55 4.56 -13.98 -2.84
C ASN A 55 4.37 -15.46 -3.16
N CYS A 56 3.14 -15.94 -3.18
CA CYS A 56 2.85 -17.35 -3.41
C CYS A 56 1.60 -17.56 -4.28
N ARG A 57 1.49 -18.74 -4.87
CA ARG A 57 0.34 -19.14 -5.70
C ARG A 57 -0.09 -20.54 -5.30
N ILE A 58 -1.39 -20.73 -5.08
CA ILE A 58 -1.95 -22.06 -4.88
C ILE A 58 -1.75 -22.86 -6.17
N GLU A 59 -1.13 -24.03 -6.06
CA GLU A 59 -1.02 -25.01 -7.14
C GLU A 59 -2.11 -26.07 -7.01
N GLU A 60 -2.36 -26.52 -5.77
CA GLU A 60 -3.45 -27.42 -5.43
C GLU A 60 -4.11 -26.96 -4.12
N PHE A 61 -5.42 -26.70 -4.18
CA PHE A 61 -6.16 -26.17 -3.04
C PHE A 61 -6.07 -27.10 -1.83
N GLY A 62 -5.66 -26.54 -0.68
CA GLY A 62 -5.49 -27.28 0.58
C GLY A 62 -4.30 -28.24 0.64
N LYS A 63 -3.47 -28.35 -0.43
CA LYS A 63 -2.36 -29.32 -0.47
C LYS A 63 -1.01 -28.74 -0.86
N LYS A 64 -0.96 -27.82 -1.83
CA LYS A 64 0.31 -27.34 -2.39
C LYS A 64 0.26 -25.86 -2.77
N VAL A 65 1.28 -25.12 -2.32
CA VAL A 65 1.50 -23.72 -2.66
C VAL A 65 2.91 -23.54 -3.23
N GLN A 66 3.03 -22.80 -4.33
CA GLN A 66 4.32 -22.37 -4.87
C GLN A 66 4.73 -21.05 -4.23
N LEU A 67 5.87 -21.05 -3.55
CA LEU A 67 6.50 -19.84 -3.03
C LEU A 67 7.39 -19.23 -4.12
N LYS A 68 7.08 -18.01 -4.54
CA LYS A 68 7.87 -17.24 -5.52
C LYS A 68 8.88 -16.33 -4.85
N ALA A 69 8.51 -15.69 -3.74
CA ALA A 69 9.42 -14.86 -2.97
C ALA A 69 9.06 -14.88 -1.48
N PHE A 70 10.08 -14.88 -0.64
CA PHE A 70 9.99 -14.60 0.79
C PHE A 70 10.78 -13.33 1.06
N LYS A 71 10.13 -12.28 1.57
CA LYS A 71 10.76 -10.96 1.75
C LYS A 71 11.88 -11.01 2.79
N ALA A 72 12.86 -10.14 2.64
CA ALA A 72 14.03 -10.12 3.52
C ALA A 72 13.79 -9.36 4.84
N SER A 73 12.90 -8.37 4.82
CA SER A 73 12.59 -7.50 5.97
C SER A 73 11.14 -7.00 5.92
N TYR A 74 10.67 -6.49 7.06
CA TYR A 74 9.31 -5.99 7.25
C TYR A 74 9.30 -4.71 8.10
N ASP A 75 8.30 -3.88 7.91
CA ASP A 75 7.95 -2.77 8.79
C ASP A 75 6.58 -3.04 9.44
N LEU A 76 6.44 -2.64 10.70
CA LEU A 76 5.26 -2.93 11.52
C LEU A 76 4.85 -1.72 12.35
N ALA A 77 3.56 -1.39 12.34
CA ALA A 77 2.96 -0.48 13.31
C ALA A 77 1.89 -1.23 14.13
N ALA A 78 1.72 -0.87 15.39
CA ALA A 78 0.77 -1.51 16.29
C ALA A 78 -0.25 -0.53 16.89
N ILE A 79 -1.36 -1.08 17.38
CA ILE A 79 -2.42 -0.40 18.11
C ILE A 79 -2.60 -1.14 19.43
N PRO A 80 -2.26 -0.53 20.58
CA PRO A 80 -1.62 0.79 20.70
C PRO A 80 -0.15 0.81 20.22
N ALA A 81 0.37 1.99 19.83
CA ALA A 81 1.72 2.12 19.25
C ALA A 81 2.85 1.58 20.14
N ARG A 82 2.70 1.70 21.47
CA ARG A 82 3.64 1.16 22.48
C ARG A 82 3.90 -0.35 22.35
N ASP A 83 2.99 -1.08 21.71
CA ASP A 83 3.08 -2.52 21.52
C ASP A 83 3.88 -2.92 20.26
N ALA A 84 4.32 -1.97 19.44
CA ALA A 84 5.05 -2.29 18.21
C ALA A 84 6.33 -3.11 18.44
N PRO A 85 7.20 -2.81 19.43
CA PRO A 85 8.41 -3.61 19.66
C PRO A 85 8.13 -5.07 20.02
N LYS A 86 7.15 -5.33 20.90
CA LYS A 86 6.80 -6.72 21.28
C LYS A 86 6.16 -7.48 20.11
N CYS A 87 5.33 -6.81 19.30
CA CYS A 87 4.72 -7.41 18.11
C CYS A 87 5.78 -7.69 17.04
N ALA A 88 6.74 -6.78 16.83
CA ALA A 88 7.82 -6.98 15.88
C ALA A 88 8.72 -8.16 16.27
N PHE A 89 9.08 -8.27 17.55
CA PHE A 89 9.86 -9.40 18.07
C PHE A 89 9.16 -10.74 17.82
N ALA A 90 7.90 -10.87 18.27
CA ALA A 90 7.14 -12.11 18.11
C ALA A 90 6.92 -12.47 16.63
N LEU A 91 6.69 -11.48 15.77
CA LEU A 91 6.55 -11.73 14.34
C LEU A 91 7.87 -12.18 13.69
N SER A 92 9.00 -11.61 14.09
CA SER A 92 10.32 -12.04 13.59
C SER A 92 10.56 -13.53 13.85
N GLU A 93 10.21 -14.02 15.04
CA GLU A 93 10.30 -15.46 15.37
C GLU A 93 9.45 -16.31 14.42
N LEU A 94 8.22 -15.87 14.12
CA LEU A 94 7.33 -16.56 13.16
C LEU A 94 7.85 -16.52 11.72
N LEU A 95 8.67 -15.54 11.36
CA LEU A 95 9.21 -15.33 10.01
C LEU A 95 10.66 -15.81 9.87
N ALA A 96 11.03 -16.81 10.68
CA ALA A 96 12.35 -17.44 10.71
C ALA A 96 13.49 -16.44 10.97
N GLY A 97 13.28 -15.53 11.93
CA GLY A 97 14.26 -14.56 12.39
C GLY A 97 14.48 -13.37 11.47
N ARG A 98 13.62 -13.15 10.47
CA ARG A 98 13.73 -12.00 9.57
C ARG A 98 13.49 -10.69 10.31
N PRO A 99 14.27 -9.63 10.02
CA PRO A 99 14.05 -8.33 10.61
C PRO A 99 12.62 -7.83 10.42
N VAL A 100 11.98 -7.49 11.54
CA VAL A 100 10.72 -6.73 11.57
C VAL A 100 11.02 -5.44 12.32
N HIS A 101 10.95 -4.32 11.62
CA HIS A 101 11.24 -3.01 12.19
C HIS A 101 9.93 -2.42 12.74
N PRO A 102 9.83 -2.19 14.06
CA PRO A 102 8.74 -1.40 14.58
C PRO A 102 8.90 0.04 14.08
N ILE A 103 7.92 0.51 13.33
CA ILE A 103 7.83 1.92 12.92
C ILE A 103 6.84 2.63 13.85
N GLY A 104 6.63 3.93 13.63
CA GLY A 104 5.77 4.76 14.47
C GLY A 104 4.29 4.39 14.34
N ASN A 105 3.44 5.41 14.22
CA ASN A 105 2.00 5.15 14.13
C ASN A 105 1.60 4.52 12.77
N TYR A 106 0.35 4.07 12.69
CA TYR A 106 -0.20 3.33 11.55
C TYR A 106 -0.23 4.13 10.24
N VAL A 107 -0.17 5.47 10.28
CA VAL A 107 -0.04 6.32 9.09
C VAL A 107 1.27 6.02 8.35
N GLY A 108 2.33 5.62 9.05
CA GLY A 108 3.58 5.16 8.43
C GLY A 108 3.37 3.94 7.53
N ILE A 109 2.55 2.97 7.96
CA ILE A 109 2.15 1.82 7.13
C ILE A 109 1.29 2.27 5.95
N ALA A 110 0.34 3.18 6.20
CA ALA A 110 -0.55 3.70 5.16
C ALA A 110 0.21 4.45 4.07
N LEU A 111 1.31 5.15 4.40
CA LEU A 111 2.20 5.86 3.49
C LEU A 111 3.41 5.03 3.03
N HIS A 112 3.42 3.71 3.24
CA HIS A 112 4.56 2.89 2.83
C HIS A 112 4.60 2.70 1.30
N ALA A 113 5.79 2.51 0.73
CA ALA A 113 6.10 2.43 -0.71
C ALA A 113 5.70 1.08 -1.36
N SER A 114 4.50 0.59 -1.05
CA SER A 114 3.96 -0.68 -1.56
C SER A 114 3.24 -0.53 -2.91
N ASN A 115 2.37 -1.48 -3.28
CA ASN A 115 1.61 -1.48 -4.54
C ASN A 115 1.00 -0.11 -4.92
N PRO A 116 0.44 0.71 -3.99
CA PRO A 116 -0.13 2.00 -4.36
C PRO A 116 0.89 3.05 -4.83
N ASN A 117 2.19 2.85 -4.58
CA ASN A 117 3.24 3.65 -5.22
C ASN A 117 3.63 3.06 -6.59
N ILE A 118 3.73 1.72 -6.67
CA ILE A 118 4.31 1.00 -7.81
C ILE A 118 3.32 0.95 -8.98
N HIS A 119 2.11 0.47 -8.73
CA HIS A 119 1.15 0.16 -9.78
C HIS A 119 0.61 1.42 -10.45
N PRO A 120 0.14 2.45 -9.75
CA PRO A 120 -0.35 3.67 -10.41
C PRO A 120 0.70 4.35 -11.29
N GLY A 121 1.95 4.45 -10.82
CA GLY A 121 3.05 5.03 -11.60
C GLY A 121 3.39 4.21 -12.85
N ARG A 122 3.47 2.88 -12.72
CA ARG A 122 3.70 1.98 -13.86
C ARG A 122 2.55 1.99 -14.86
N LEU A 123 1.31 1.93 -14.37
CA LEU A 123 0.10 1.99 -15.20
C LEU A 123 0.03 3.31 -15.96
N TYR A 124 0.38 4.43 -15.33
CA TYR A 124 0.44 5.72 -16.02
C TYR A 124 1.56 5.76 -17.07
N GLY A 125 2.70 5.12 -16.79
CA GLY A 125 3.77 4.92 -17.78
C GLY A 125 3.29 4.19 -19.04
N LEU A 126 2.46 3.15 -18.88
CA LEU A 126 1.92 2.30 -19.95
C LEU A 126 0.69 2.90 -20.65
N PHE A 127 -0.22 3.50 -19.89
CA PHE A 127 -1.60 3.82 -20.31
C PHE A 127 -1.96 5.30 -20.08
N GLY A 128 -1.01 6.16 -19.76
CA GLY A 128 -1.26 7.59 -19.57
C GLY A 128 -1.76 8.31 -20.83
N ASP A 129 -1.51 7.75 -22.02
CA ASP A 129 -2.02 8.25 -23.30
C ASP A 129 -3.23 7.48 -23.84
N TYR A 130 -3.78 6.55 -23.03
CA TYR A 130 -4.91 5.74 -23.43
C TYR A 130 -6.16 6.60 -23.63
N LYS A 131 -6.89 6.30 -24.70
CA LYS A 131 -8.22 6.84 -24.98
C LYS A 131 -9.14 5.67 -25.36
N PRO A 132 -10.44 5.71 -25.01
CA PRO A 132 -11.39 4.68 -25.42
C PRO A 132 -11.29 4.39 -26.92
N GLY A 133 -11.18 3.11 -27.27
CA GLY A 133 -10.98 2.63 -28.65
C GLY A 133 -9.53 2.41 -29.08
N LYS A 134 -8.53 2.81 -28.28
CA LYS A 134 -7.12 2.47 -28.53
C LYS A 134 -6.91 0.96 -28.27
N ILE A 135 -6.41 0.25 -29.29
CA ILE A 135 -6.04 -1.18 -29.19
C ILE A 135 -4.51 -1.29 -29.18
N TYR A 136 -3.97 -2.04 -28.23
CA TYR A 136 -2.55 -2.37 -28.18
C TYR A 136 -2.29 -3.71 -28.86
N PRO A 137 -1.18 -3.86 -29.62
CA PRO A 137 -0.88 -5.10 -30.33
C PRO A 137 -0.43 -6.24 -29.39
N GLU A 138 0.07 -5.90 -28.20
CA GLU A 138 0.64 -6.88 -27.26
C GLU A 138 0.27 -6.56 -25.81
N ASN A 139 0.34 -7.58 -24.96
CA ASN A 139 0.31 -7.44 -23.51
C ASN A 139 1.74 -7.61 -22.97
N PRO A 140 2.43 -6.52 -22.59
CA PRO A 140 3.79 -6.61 -22.11
C PRO A 140 3.85 -7.17 -20.69
N LEU A 141 4.96 -7.82 -20.35
CA LEU A 141 5.26 -8.23 -18.98
C LEU A 141 5.40 -6.96 -18.10
N PHE A 142 4.58 -6.86 -17.06
CA PHE A 142 4.37 -5.66 -16.27
C PHE A 142 5.68 -5.14 -15.65
N TYR A 143 6.44 -6.01 -14.98
CA TYR A 143 7.70 -5.63 -14.33
C TYR A 143 8.95 -5.85 -15.20
N GLU A 144 8.97 -6.88 -16.05
CA GLU A 144 10.17 -7.20 -16.84
C GLU A 144 10.40 -6.20 -17.98
N THR A 145 9.35 -5.53 -18.47
CA THR A 145 9.46 -4.44 -19.46
C THR A 145 9.48 -3.05 -18.82
N TRP A 146 9.89 -2.95 -17.54
CA TRP A 146 9.93 -1.68 -16.81
C TRP A 146 10.97 -0.73 -17.41
N ASN A 147 10.57 0.52 -17.64
CA ASN A 147 11.38 1.55 -18.31
C ASN A 147 11.49 2.84 -17.47
N ASP A 148 12.35 3.74 -17.92
CA ASP A 148 12.66 4.99 -17.19
C ASP A 148 11.46 5.91 -17.04
N LYS A 149 10.56 5.95 -18.04
CA LYS A 149 9.29 6.68 -17.93
C LYS A 149 8.45 6.17 -16.76
N SER A 150 8.38 4.86 -16.56
CA SER A 150 7.64 4.27 -15.43
C SER A 150 8.32 4.59 -14.10
N SER A 151 9.65 4.51 -14.07
CA SER A 151 10.47 4.90 -12.92
C SER A 151 10.28 6.37 -12.54
N GLU A 152 10.20 7.27 -13.51
CA GLU A 152 9.96 8.70 -13.29
C GLU A 152 8.63 8.94 -12.55
N TRP A 153 7.53 8.35 -13.01
CA TRP A 153 6.23 8.48 -12.36
C TRP A 153 6.21 7.87 -10.96
N CYS A 154 6.79 6.69 -10.80
CA CYS A 154 6.90 6.05 -9.49
C CYS A 154 7.76 6.85 -8.51
N GLN A 155 8.82 7.50 -8.99
CA GLN A 155 9.67 8.36 -8.16
C GLN A 155 8.91 9.62 -7.72
N LYS A 156 8.20 10.29 -8.63
CA LYS A 156 7.39 11.47 -8.28
C LYS A 156 6.33 11.16 -7.21
N ILE A 157 5.65 10.02 -7.32
CA ILE A 157 4.72 9.54 -6.28
C ILE A 157 5.47 9.30 -4.97
N SER A 158 6.64 8.66 -5.02
CA SER A 158 7.46 8.41 -3.83
C SER A 158 7.89 9.70 -3.14
N ASP A 159 8.25 10.73 -3.90
CA ASP A 159 8.68 12.02 -3.36
C ASP A 159 7.53 12.74 -2.65
N GLU A 160 6.33 12.74 -3.24
CA GLU A 160 5.12 13.28 -2.61
C GLU A 160 4.78 12.52 -1.33
N ARG A 161 4.82 11.19 -1.35
CA ARG A 161 4.57 10.32 -0.19
C ARG A 161 5.53 10.58 0.96
N VAL A 162 6.82 10.68 0.68
CA VAL A 162 7.85 11.03 1.68
C VAL A 162 7.64 12.45 2.21
N LYS A 163 7.29 13.41 1.33
CA LYS A 163 6.99 14.78 1.73
C LYS A 163 5.78 14.85 2.68
N ILE A 164 4.69 14.13 2.38
CA ILE A 164 3.52 14.04 3.26
C ILE A 164 3.94 13.62 4.66
N TRP A 165 4.71 12.52 4.76
CA TRP A 165 5.14 12.01 6.06
C TRP A 165 6.05 12.98 6.82
N LYS A 166 7.06 13.55 6.14
CA LYS A 166 7.95 14.55 6.73
C LYS A 166 7.18 15.74 7.31
N THR A 167 6.23 16.28 6.56
CA THR A 167 5.38 17.38 7.03
C THR A 167 4.52 16.99 8.23
N ILE A 168 4.04 15.75 8.31
CA ILE A 168 3.31 15.25 9.48
C ILE A 168 4.23 15.22 10.71
N CYS A 169 5.45 14.69 10.60
CA CYS A 169 6.44 14.69 11.67
C CYS A 169 6.79 16.12 12.15
N GLU A 170 6.93 17.08 11.24
CA GLU A 170 7.20 18.48 11.56
C GLU A 170 6.03 19.14 12.30
N LYS A 171 4.79 18.86 11.88
CA LYS A 171 3.58 19.42 12.50
C LYS A 171 3.26 18.80 13.86
N VAL A 172 3.60 17.53 14.06
CA VAL A 172 3.30 16.79 15.29
C VAL A 172 4.55 16.07 15.78
N PRO A 173 5.48 16.77 16.46
CA PRO A 173 6.69 16.18 17.00
C PRO A 173 6.38 14.99 17.92
N GLY A 174 7.13 13.89 17.76
CA GLY A 174 6.94 12.66 18.52
C GLY A 174 5.91 11.68 17.94
N THR A 175 5.20 12.03 16.86
CA THR A 175 4.28 11.11 16.15
C THR A 175 5.01 9.95 15.44
N GLY A 176 6.30 10.14 15.17
CA GLY A 176 7.20 9.16 14.58
C GLY A 176 8.40 9.83 13.91
N GLU A 177 9.28 9.03 13.30
CA GLU A 177 10.50 9.51 12.67
C GLU A 177 10.33 9.75 11.15
N PRO A 178 10.90 10.83 10.58
CA PRO A 178 10.82 11.13 9.15
C PRO A 178 11.31 10.03 8.20
N ASN A 179 12.28 9.21 8.63
CA ASN A 179 12.91 8.17 7.82
C ASN A 179 12.14 6.83 7.81
N GLN A 180 11.10 6.68 8.64
CA GLN A 180 10.32 5.43 8.71
C GLN A 180 9.50 5.17 7.43
N VAL A 181 9.22 6.21 6.66
CA VAL A 181 8.57 6.15 5.36
C VAL A 181 9.69 6.23 4.32
N PRO A 182 10.23 5.09 3.84
CA PRO A 182 11.41 5.07 2.98
C PRO A 182 11.06 5.56 1.58
N GLY A 183 12.06 5.98 0.80
CA GLY A 183 11.90 6.17 -0.65
C GLY A 183 11.71 4.83 -1.37
N LEU A 184 11.06 4.84 -2.54
CA LEU A 184 10.68 3.61 -3.26
C LEU A 184 11.88 2.69 -3.56
N LYS A 185 12.95 3.21 -4.17
CA LYS A 185 14.12 2.38 -4.53
C LYS A 185 14.72 1.69 -3.30
N GLN A 186 14.99 2.47 -2.25
CA GLN A 186 15.53 1.98 -0.98
C GLN A 186 14.65 0.90 -0.37
N TYR A 187 13.33 1.10 -0.40
CA TYR A 187 12.38 0.11 0.11
C TYR A 187 12.43 -1.21 -0.66
N ILE A 188 12.32 -1.16 -1.99
CA ILE A 188 12.31 -2.36 -2.84
C ILE A 188 13.62 -3.13 -2.67
N GLU A 189 14.77 -2.44 -2.64
CA GLU A 189 16.07 -3.05 -2.41
C GLU A 189 16.16 -3.75 -1.05
N SER A 190 15.55 -3.17 -0.01
CA SER A 190 15.53 -3.78 1.32
C SER A 190 14.68 -5.06 1.33
N ILE A 191 13.43 -4.99 0.88
CA ILE A 191 12.49 -6.13 1.03
C ILE A 191 12.79 -7.29 0.07
N TYR A 192 13.51 -7.02 -1.02
CA TYR A 192 13.98 -7.99 -2.01
C TYR A 192 15.50 -8.17 -1.98
N ALA A 193 16.15 -7.87 -0.85
CA ALA A 193 17.59 -8.11 -0.71
C ALA A 193 17.94 -9.57 -1.10
N GLY A 194 18.96 -9.71 -1.95
CA GLY A 194 19.38 -10.99 -2.52
C GLY A 194 18.53 -11.51 -3.69
N GLN A 195 17.53 -10.77 -4.17
CA GLN A 195 16.65 -11.15 -5.29
C GLN A 195 16.72 -10.19 -6.49
N ILE A 196 17.56 -9.15 -6.42
CA ILE A 196 17.71 -8.12 -7.47
C ILE A 196 19.12 -8.23 -8.06
N HIS A 197 19.21 -8.44 -9.38
CA HIS A 197 20.51 -8.65 -10.05
C HIS A 197 21.22 -7.34 -10.46
N ASN A 198 20.49 -6.21 -10.52
CA ASN A 198 21.07 -4.91 -10.85
C ASN A 198 20.33 -3.76 -10.13
N THR A 199 21.07 -3.01 -9.30
CA THR A 199 20.55 -1.91 -8.47
C THR A 199 20.96 -0.52 -8.96
N SER A 200 21.53 -0.39 -10.17
CA SER A 200 22.06 0.87 -10.70
C SER A 200 21.01 1.97 -10.90
N SER A 201 19.74 1.59 -11.09
CA SER A 201 18.63 2.51 -11.34
C SER A 201 17.33 1.91 -10.79
N LEU A 202 16.28 2.73 -10.66
CA LEU A 202 14.96 2.21 -10.28
C LEU A 202 14.41 1.22 -11.33
N SER A 203 14.67 1.47 -12.63
CA SER A 203 14.24 0.59 -13.72
C SER A 203 14.88 -0.78 -13.62
N THR A 204 16.20 -0.83 -13.37
CA THR A 204 16.94 -2.09 -13.22
C THR A 204 16.56 -2.84 -11.95
N VAL A 205 16.23 -2.13 -10.87
CA VAL A 205 15.69 -2.74 -9.64
C VAL A 205 14.40 -3.52 -9.91
N PHE A 206 13.50 -3.02 -10.77
CA PHE A 206 12.27 -3.73 -11.09
C PHE A 206 12.46 -4.84 -12.12
N ASN A 207 13.15 -4.56 -13.23
CA ASN A 207 13.25 -5.51 -14.34
C ASN A 207 14.18 -6.70 -14.06
N THR A 208 15.09 -6.58 -13.08
CA THR A 208 16.01 -7.67 -12.68
C THR A 208 15.65 -8.32 -11.36
N ASN A 209 14.43 -8.15 -10.86
CA ASN A 209 14.00 -8.75 -9.61
C ASN A 209 13.33 -10.11 -9.84
N ASP A 210 13.90 -11.18 -9.28
CA ASP A 210 13.38 -12.55 -9.42
C ASP A 210 11.94 -12.69 -8.89
N GLY A 211 11.58 -11.91 -7.88
CA GLY A 211 10.24 -11.89 -7.29
C GLY A 211 9.16 -11.23 -8.16
N PHE A 212 9.54 -10.66 -9.32
CA PHE A 212 8.66 -9.94 -10.25
C PHE A 212 8.55 -10.58 -11.65
N LYS A 213 9.13 -11.76 -11.87
CA LYS A 213 9.08 -12.44 -13.18
C LYS A 213 7.71 -12.99 -13.52
N GLY A 214 7.31 -12.87 -14.80
CA GLY A 214 6.16 -13.58 -15.37
C GLY A 214 4.79 -12.96 -15.11
N PHE A 215 4.72 -11.71 -14.65
CA PHE A 215 3.45 -10.98 -14.51
C PHE A 215 3.16 -10.19 -15.77
N PHE A 216 2.04 -10.45 -16.42
CA PHE A 216 1.53 -9.63 -17.53
C PHE A 216 0.83 -8.38 -17.03
N SER A 217 0.76 -7.36 -17.88
CA SER A 217 0.04 -6.12 -17.57
C SER A 217 -1.47 -6.39 -17.45
N PRO A 218 -2.20 -5.61 -16.62
CA PRO A 218 -3.63 -5.80 -16.39
C PRO A 218 -4.43 -5.36 -17.63
N MET A 219 -4.47 -6.25 -18.61
CA MET A 219 -5.11 -6.06 -19.90
C MET A 219 -5.95 -7.28 -20.24
N LYS A 220 -7.00 -7.05 -21.01
CA LYS A 220 -7.87 -8.09 -21.57
C LYS A 220 -7.83 -8.04 -23.08
N LYS A 221 -8.10 -9.18 -23.72
CA LYS A 221 -8.19 -9.25 -25.18
C LYS A 221 -9.41 -8.48 -25.68
N GLU A 222 -9.23 -7.77 -26.79
CA GLU A 222 -10.29 -7.13 -27.57
C GLU A 222 -9.95 -7.30 -29.05
N GLY A 223 -10.71 -8.17 -29.74
CA GLY A 223 -10.33 -8.65 -31.08
C GLY A 223 -8.96 -9.35 -31.07
N ASP A 224 -8.10 -8.94 -32.00
CA ASP A 224 -6.72 -9.45 -32.13
C ASP A 224 -5.71 -8.69 -31.25
N GLY A 225 -6.16 -7.71 -30.47
CA GLY A 225 -5.30 -6.89 -29.61
C GLY A 225 -5.72 -6.90 -28.15
N TRP A 226 -5.27 -5.86 -27.44
CA TRP A 226 -5.40 -5.74 -25.99
C TRP A 226 -5.87 -4.34 -25.59
N VAL A 227 -6.66 -4.29 -24.52
CA VAL A 227 -7.04 -3.05 -23.85
C VAL A 227 -6.83 -3.15 -22.34
N PRO A 228 -6.59 -2.04 -21.64
CA PRO A 228 -6.51 -2.05 -20.18
C PRO A 228 -7.76 -2.66 -19.55
N ASP A 229 -7.57 -3.55 -18.58
CA ASP A 229 -8.66 -4.13 -17.82
C ASP A 229 -8.88 -3.32 -16.53
N PHE A 230 -9.71 -2.29 -16.63
CA PHE A 230 -10.08 -1.42 -15.50
C PHE A 230 -10.86 -2.15 -14.39
N GLN A 231 -11.25 -3.41 -14.58
CA GLN A 231 -11.86 -4.24 -13.53
C GLN A 231 -10.82 -5.02 -12.72
N SER A 232 -9.57 -5.09 -13.18
CA SER A 232 -8.50 -5.76 -12.45
C SER A 232 -8.20 -5.06 -11.12
N ARG A 233 -7.69 -5.82 -10.14
CA ARG A 233 -7.33 -5.31 -8.80
C ARG A 233 -6.26 -4.21 -8.84
N TYR A 234 -5.46 -4.14 -9.90
CA TYR A 234 -4.53 -3.04 -10.15
C TYR A 234 -5.23 -1.67 -10.22
N PHE A 235 -6.50 -1.66 -10.61
CA PHE A 235 -7.35 -0.46 -10.62
C PHE A 235 -8.34 -0.48 -9.45
N THR A 236 -9.08 -1.57 -9.28
CA THR A 236 -10.20 -1.65 -8.32
C THR A 236 -9.76 -1.76 -6.86
N GLU A 237 -8.49 -2.08 -6.58
CA GLU A 237 -7.94 -2.12 -5.22
C GLU A 237 -6.91 -1.01 -5.02
N ASP A 238 -5.84 -0.97 -5.83
CA ASP A 238 -4.72 -0.06 -5.56
C ASP A 238 -5.11 1.42 -5.59
N PHE A 239 -6.08 1.82 -6.42
CA PHE A 239 -6.55 3.20 -6.45
C PHE A 239 -7.45 3.56 -5.26
N PRO A 240 -8.62 2.94 -5.05
CA PRO A 240 -9.51 3.32 -3.95
C PRO A 240 -8.94 2.96 -2.57
N GLU A 241 -8.19 1.86 -2.45
CA GLU A 241 -7.74 1.38 -1.14
C GLU A 241 -6.38 1.91 -0.72
N GLY A 242 -5.52 2.31 -1.68
CA GLY A 242 -4.16 2.73 -1.40
C GLY A 242 -3.81 4.12 -1.93
N PHE A 243 -4.07 4.40 -3.19
CA PHE A 243 -3.68 5.67 -3.80
C PHE A 243 -4.54 6.84 -3.30
N CYS A 244 -5.85 6.59 -3.12
CA CYS A 244 -6.75 7.49 -2.40
C CYS A 244 -6.38 7.64 -0.92
N MET A 245 -5.74 6.63 -0.30
CA MET A 245 -5.23 6.76 1.07
C MET A 245 -4.11 7.80 1.14
N TYR A 246 -3.14 7.76 0.21
CA TYR A 246 -2.09 8.79 0.13
C TYR A 246 -2.69 10.19 -0.03
N LYS A 247 -3.62 10.37 -0.98
CA LYS A 247 -4.29 11.65 -1.19
C LYS A 247 -5.07 12.11 0.04
N GLY A 248 -5.81 11.20 0.67
CA GLY A 248 -6.61 11.50 1.84
C GLY A 248 -5.77 11.99 3.02
N ILE A 249 -4.64 11.33 3.28
CA ILE A 249 -3.68 11.76 4.30
C ILE A 249 -3.04 13.10 3.92
N ALA A 250 -2.67 13.29 2.66
CA ALA A 250 -2.10 14.56 2.17
C ALA A 250 -3.05 15.74 2.38
N ASP A 251 -4.34 15.55 2.09
CA ASP A 251 -5.35 16.58 2.29
C ASP A 251 -5.50 16.98 3.76
N LEU A 252 -5.48 16.00 4.68
CA LEU A 252 -5.50 16.26 6.13
C LEU A 252 -4.21 16.94 6.62
N ALA A 253 -3.07 16.55 6.04
CA ALA A 253 -1.77 17.15 6.34
C ALA A 253 -1.56 18.51 5.68
N GLY A 254 -2.45 18.95 4.77
CA GLY A 254 -2.30 20.19 4.01
C GLY A 254 -1.11 20.17 3.06
N VAL A 255 -0.81 19.02 2.46
CA VAL A 255 0.30 18.84 1.51
C VAL A 255 -0.26 18.69 0.10
N GLU A 256 0.25 19.49 -0.83
CA GLU A 256 -0.09 19.36 -2.26
C GLU A 256 0.59 18.14 -2.89
N THR A 257 -0.17 17.46 -3.76
CA THR A 257 0.23 16.20 -4.39
C THR A 257 -0.09 16.20 -5.89
N PRO A 258 0.53 17.08 -6.69
CA PRO A 258 0.18 17.26 -8.10
C PRO A 258 0.29 15.99 -8.94
N THR A 259 1.24 15.09 -8.64
CA THR A 259 1.42 13.81 -9.34
C THR A 259 0.31 12.84 -8.98
N ILE A 260 0.02 12.68 -7.68
CA ILE A 260 -1.09 11.83 -7.23
C ILE A 260 -2.41 12.34 -7.81
N ASP A 261 -2.63 13.65 -7.82
CA ASP A 261 -3.85 14.29 -8.34
C ASP A 261 -4.02 14.03 -9.84
N LEU A 262 -2.95 14.19 -10.62
CA LEU A 262 -2.93 13.91 -12.05
C LEU A 262 -3.31 12.45 -12.35
N ILE A 263 -2.64 11.51 -11.69
CA ILE A 263 -2.82 10.07 -11.96
C ILE A 263 -4.20 9.60 -11.48
N LEU A 264 -4.67 10.05 -10.30
CA LEU A 264 -6.03 9.75 -9.82
C LEU A 264 -7.08 10.28 -10.78
N THR A 265 -6.97 11.54 -11.19
CA THR A 265 -7.94 12.17 -12.10
C THR A 265 -7.99 11.45 -13.44
N HIS A 266 -6.84 11.03 -13.99
CA HIS A 266 -6.79 10.28 -15.24
C HIS A 266 -7.53 8.93 -15.13
N PHE A 267 -7.18 8.11 -14.14
CA PHE A 267 -7.72 6.76 -14.04
C PHE A 267 -9.13 6.71 -13.47
N GLN A 268 -9.53 7.61 -12.56
CA GLN A 268 -10.91 7.67 -12.09
C GLN A 268 -11.88 7.90 -13.26
N ASN A 269 -11.52 8.75 -14.22
CA ASN A 269 -12.34 9.01 -15.42
C ASN A 269 -12.49 7.75 -16.28
N LEU A 270 -11.40 7.01 -16.50
CA LEU A 270 -11.42 5.74 -17.24
C LEU A 270 -12.20 4.63 -16.53
N MET A 271 -12.22 4.67 -15.19
CA MET A 271 -12.98 3.74 -14.35
C MET A 271 -14.45 4.15 -14.18
N GLY A 272 -14.87 5.33 -14.66
CA GLY A 272 -16.21 5.86 -14.42
C GLY A 272 -16.46 6.25 -12.96
N LYS A 273 -15.41 6.63 -12.23
CA LYS A 273 -15.41 6.99 -10.82
C LYS A 273 -15.05 8.46 -10.61
N GLU A 274 -15.43 9.00 -9.47
CA GLU A 274 -15.06 10.33 -9.00
C GLU A 274 -14.61 10.26 -7.53
N TYR A 275 -13.29 10.11 -7.33
CA TYR A 275 -12.66 10.14 -6.00
C TYR A 275 -12.14 11.54 -5.67
N ILE A 276 -11.44 12.18 -6.61
CA ILE A 276 -11.00 13.58 -6.49
C ILE A 276 -12.03 14.51 -7.14
N LYS A 277 -12.34 15.60 -6.44
CA LYS A 277 -13.13 16.73 -6.92
C LYS A 277 -12.49 18.02 -6.44
N ASN A 278 -12.25 18.96 -7.36
CA ASN A 278 -11.60 20.26 -7.07
C ASN A 278 -10.26 20.12 -6.30
N GLY A 279 -9.43 19.14 -6.69
CA GLY A 279 -8.12 18.90 -6.08
C GLY A 279 -8.16 18.28 -4.68
N LYS A 280 -9.34 17.86 -4.19
CA LYS A 280 -9.54 17.22 -2.89
C LYS A 280 -10.18 15.85 -3.02
N LEU A 281 -9.90 14.94 -2.09
CA LEU A 281 -10.57 13.65 -1.99
C LEU A 281 -12.01 13.80 -1.49
N ALA A 282 -12.85 14.39 -2.33
CA ALA A 282 -14.21 14.83 -2.03
C ALA A 282 -15.20 14.52 -3.17
N GLY A 283 -14.85 13.57 -4.04
CA GLY A 283 -15.74 13.09 -5.09
C GLY A 283 -16.87 12.19 -4.55
N LYS A 284 -17.88 11.93 -5.38
CA LYS A 284 -19.06 11.14 -4.97
C LYS A 284 -18.74 9.69 -4.57
N ASP A 285 -17.63 9.13 -5.07
CA ASP A 285 -17.26 7.72 -4.87
C ASP A 285 -16.25 7.53 -3.70
N VAL A 286 -15.97 8.57 -2.91
CA VAL A 286 -15.04 8.49 -1.76
C VAL A 286 -15.48 7.44 -0.73
N GLY A 287 -16.78 7.16 -0.61
CA GLY A 287 -17.31 6.12 0.29
C GLY A 287 -16.83 4.69 -0.01
N GLU A 288 -16.34 4.44 -1.23
CA GLU A 288 -15.79 3.15 -1.66
C GLU A 288 -14.30 2.97 -1.30
N THR A 289 -13.63 4.05 -0.91
CA THR A 289 -12.18 4.04 -0.65
C THR A 289 -11.85 3.41 0.70
N LYS A 290 -10.57 3.38 1.08
CA LYS A 290 -10.16 3.13 2.48
C LYS A 290 -9.55 4.35 3.15
N SER A 291 -9.67 5.52 2.54
CA SER A 291 -9.06 6.76 3.01
C SER A 291 -9.68 7.27 4.31
N PRO A 292 -9.00 8.17 5.05
CA PRO A 292 -9.53 8.75 6.29
C PRO A 292 -10.91 9.40 6.13
N GLN A 293 -11.16 10.03 4.98
CA GLN A 293 -12.39 10.76 4.67
C GLN A 293 -13.63 9.85 4.73
N ARG A 294 -13.50 8.59 4.26
CA ARG A 294 -14.59 7.61 4.36
C ARG A 294 -15.00 7.34 5.82
N PHE A 295 -14.05 7.41 6.74
CA PHE A 295 -14.28 7.16 8.16
C PHE A 295 -14.69 8.43 8.93
N GLY A 296 -15.00 9.53 8.23
CA GLY A 296 -15.40 10.79 8.85
C GLY A 296 -14.24 11.53 9.53
N LEU A 297 -13.00 11.25 9.13
CA LEU A 297 -11.82 11.97 9.64
C LEU A 297 -11.60 13.24 8.80
N HIS A 298 -11.59 14.39 9.47
CA HIS A 298 -11.55 15.72 8.88
C HIS A 298 -10.34 16.56 9.29
N SER A 299 -9.50 16.06 10.21
CA SER A 299 -8.27 16.74 10.62
C SER A 299 -7.10 15.79 10.83
N LEU A 300 -5.88 16.33 10.77
CA LEU A 300 -4.65 15.59 11.10
C LEU A 300 -4.65 15.10 12.56
N GLU A 301 -5.22 15.88 13.48
CA GLU A 301 -5.38 15.49 14.88
C GLU A 301 -6.24 14.23 15.02
N GLN A 302 -7.37 14.17 14.33
CA GLN A 302 -8.24 12.99 14.34
C GLN A 302 -7.56 11.76 13.73
N LEU A 303 -6.76 11.96 12.67
CA LEU A 303 -5.99 10.87 12.04
C LEU A 303 -4.96 10.26 13.00
N LEU A 304 -4.27 11.10 13.77
CA LEU A 304 -3.16 10.67 14.62
C LEU A 304 -3.56 10.27 16.05
N LYS A 305 -4.81 10.50 16.43
CA LYS A 305 -5.32 10.15 17.77
C LYS A 305 -5.40 8.63 17.92
N ASP A 306 -4.68 8.08 18.90
CA ASP A 306 -4.76 6.67 19.31
C ASP A 306 -6.10 6.30 19.98
#